data_AF-A0A0A3IJB0-F1
#
_entry.id   AF-A0A0A3IJB0-F1
#
_cell.length_a   1.000
_cell.length_b   1.000
_cell.length_c   1.000
_cell.angle_alpha   90.00
_cell.angle_beta   90.00
_cell.angle_gamma   90.00
#
_symmetry.space_group_name_H-M   'P 1'
#
loop_
_entity.id
_entity.type
_entity.pdbx_description
1 polymer ?
#
loop_
_entity_poly.entity_id
_entity_poly.type
_entity_poly.pdbx_seq_one_letter_code
_entity_poly.pdbx_strand_id
1 'polypeptide(L)'
;MLQQMKKRMKDEKGLTLIELLAVIVILAIIAAIAIPAIGNIIDNSRVKAAKADAVNILNAANMYFTDEGAGKTTADKEALKTYVDNWGTFKDDTEVKVTNESPNKLTGTATLSSGETITFKGATIEDINEADVEPGDTISGSQP
;
A
#
# COMPACT_ATOMS: atom_id res chain seq x y z
N MET A 1 -34.04 -57.76 8.93
CA MET A 1 -32.99 -56.74 8.64
C MET A 1 -33.54 -55.31 8.44
N LEU A 2 -34.81 -55.10 8.10
CA LEU A 2 -35.40 -53.74 7.90
C LEU A 2 -35.62 -52.88 9.16
N GLN A 3 -35.55 -53.43 10.37
CA GLN A 3 -35.82 -52.66 11.60
C GLN A 3 -34.66 -51.76 12.05
N GLN A 4 -33.43 -52.00 11.58
CA GLN A 4 -32.28 -51.19 11.99
C GLN A 4 -32.15 -49.85 11.22
N MET A 5 -32.71 -49.75 10.01
CA MET A 5 -32.70 -48.49 9.23
C MET A 5 -33.65 -47.43 9.80
N LYS A 6 -34.79 -47.84 10.39
CA LYS A 6 -35.81 -46.92 10.92
C LYS A 6 -35.39 -46.18 12.20
N LYS A 7 -34.33 -46.64 12.87
CA LYS A 7 -33.82 -46.05 14.12
C LYS A 7 -32.88 -44.86 13.89
N ARG A 8 -32.21 -44.80 12.73
CA ARG A 8 -31.29 -43.69 12.39
C ARG A 8 -31.99 -42.40 11.97
N MET A 9 -33.24 -42.45 11.55
CA MET A 9 -34.01 -41.25 11.14
C MET A 9 -34.64 -40.47 12.31
N LYS A 10 -34.52 -40.96 13.55
CA LYS A 10 -35.10 -40.33 14.75
C LYS A 10 -34.11 -39.57 15.62
N ASP A 11 -32.81 -39.63 15.28
CA ASP A 11 -31.73 -38.96 16.02
C ASP A 11 -31.19 -37.70 15.32
N GLU A 12 -31.92 -37.17 14.35
CA GLU A 12 -31.65 -35.85 13.76
C GLU A 12 -32.15 -34.77 14.73
N LYS A 13 -31.38 -34.54 15.81
CA LYS A 13 -31.60 -33.36 16.68
C LYS A 13 -31.24 -32.11 15.87
N GLY A 14 -32.26 -31.43 15.33
CA GLY A 14 -32.08 -30.18 14.60
C GLY A 14 -31.53 -29.06 15.51
N LEU A 15 -30.66 -28.21 14.95
CA LEU A 15 -30.22 -26.98 15.57
C LEU A 15 -31.42 -26.06 15.83
N THR A 16 -31.46 -25.42 16.99
CA THR A 16 -32.51 -24.44 17.28
C THR A 16 -32.18 -23.10 16.62
N LEU A 17 -33.22 -22.35 16.23
CA LEU A 17 -33.03 -21.00 15.66
C LEU A 17 -32.33 -20.05 16.64
N ILE A 18 -32.55 -20.24 17.95
CA ILE A 18 -31.92 -19.44 19.01
C ILE A 18 -30.41 -19.68 19.08
N GLU A 19 -29.96 -20.93 18.93
CA GLU A 19 -28.52 -21.24 18.92
C GLU A 19 -27.83 -20.60 17.71
N LEU A 20 -28.46 -20.67 16.54
CA LEU A 20 -27.93 -20.01 15.34
C LEU A 20 -27.91 -18.48 15.50
N LEU A 21 -28.96 -17.91 16.13
CA LEU A 21 -29.07 -16.47 16.38
C LEU A 21 -27.98 -15.97 17.35
N ALA A 22 -27.69 -16.71 18.43
CA ALA A 22 -26.63 -16.32 19.36
C ALA A 22 -25.24 -16.27 18.69
N VAL A 23 -24.95 -17.22 17.80
CA VAL A 23 -23.67 -17.27 17.07
C VAL A 23 -23.50 -16.07 16.13
N ILE A 24 -24.52 -15.75 15.32
CA ILE A 24 -24.41 -14.61 14.39
C ILE A 24 -24.28 -13.27 15.13
N VAL A 25 -24.89 -13.13 16.31
CA VAL A 25 -24.76 -11.93 17.14
C VAL A 25 -23.33 -11.76 17.63
N ILE A 26 -22.69 -12.84 18.12
CA ILE A 26 -21.29 -12.80 18.55
C ILE A 26 -20.37 -12.49 17.36
N LEU A 27 -20.59 -13.13 16.20
CA LEU A 27 -19.82 -12.86 14.98
C LEU A 27 -19.97 -11.41 14.51
N ALA A 28 -21.18 -10.82 14.61
CA ALA A 28 -21.43 -9.44 14.24
C ALA A 28 -20.66 -8.46 15.14
N ILE A 29 -20.62 -8.70 16.46
CA ILE A 29 -19.86 -7.87 17.41
C ILE A 29 -18.36 -7.94 17.12
N ILE A 30 -17.82 -9.15 16.90
CA ILE A 30 -16.41 -9.34 16.56
C ILE A 30 -16.09 -8.64 15.24
N ALA A 31 -16.91 -8.83 14.20
CA ALA A 31 -16.71 -8.23 12.89
C ALA A 31 -16.74 -6.69 12.95
N ALA A 32 -17.64 -6.11 13.75
CA ALA A 32 -17.75 -4.66 13.90
C ALA A 32 -16.46 -3.99 14.41
N ILE A 33 -15.69 -4.68 15.28
CA ILE A 33 -14.40 -4.17 15.81
C ILE A 33 -13.25 -4.57 14.88
N ALA A 34 -13.27 -5.80 14.35
CA ALA A 34 -12.16 -6.36 13.58
C ALA A 34 -12.00 -5.71 12.20
N ILE A 35 -13.10 -5.44 11.49
CA ILE A 35 -13.07 -4.87 10.13
C ILE A 35 -12.36 -3.51 10.07
N PRO A 36 -12.73 -2.48 10.88
CA PRO A 36 -12.05 -1.19 10.83
C PRO A 36 -10.58 -1.28 11.27
N ALA A 37 -10.27 -2.12 12.27
CA ALA A 37 -8.90 -2.30 12.74
C ALA A 37 -7.98 -2.92 11.66
N ILE A 38 -8.48 -3.92 10.92
CA ILE A 38 -7.73 -4.57 9.83
C ILE A 38 -7.57 -3.62 8.63
N GLY A 39 -8.60 -2.83 8.31
CA GLY A 39 -8.54 -1.82 7.24
C GLY A 39 -7.33 -0.88 7.40
N ASN A 40 -7.21 -0.25 8.56
CA ASN A 40 -6.12 0.69 8.85
C ASN A 40 -4.72 0.04 8.75
N ILE A 41 -4.59 -1.23 9.15
CA ILE A 41 -3.31 -1.97 9.04
C ILE A 41 -2.94 -2.22 7.58
N ILE A 42 -3.93 -2.59 6.75
CA ILE A 42 -3.72 -2.81 5.32
C ILE A 42 -3.32 -1.50 4.63
N ASP A 43 -4.00 -0.40 4.94
CA ASP A 43 -3.73 0.90 4.33
C ASP A 43 -2.36 1.44 4.72
N ASN A 44 -1.97 1.32 6.00
CA ASN A 44 -0.60 1.64 6.42
C ASN A 44 0.45 0.77 5.70
N SER A 45 0.15 -0.51 5.48
CA SER A 45 1.05 -1.40 4.74
C SER A 45 1.19 -0.98 3.26
N ARG A 46 0.10 -0.53 2.63
CA ARG A 46 0.09 0.02 1.27
C ARG A 46 0.92 1.31 1.18
N VAL A 47 0.72 2.23 2.12
CA VAL A 47 1.49 3.49 2.19
C VAL A 47 2.98 3.20 2.38
N LYS A 48 3.34 2.26 3.26
CA LYS A 48 4.74 1.84 3.46
C LYS A 48 5.36 1.26 2.19
N ALA A 49 4.62 0.48 1.42
CA ALA A 49 5.10 -0.02 0.13
C ALA A 49 5.36 1.13 -0.86
N ALA A 50 4.45 2.10 -0.95
CA ALA A 50 4.63 3.28 -1.81
C ALA A 50 5.85 4.13 -1.41
N LYS A 51 6.07 4.31 -0.10
CA LYS A 51 7.26 4.99 0.41
C LYS A 51 8.54 4.23 0.07
N ALA A 52 8.55 2.91 0.20
CA ALA A 52 9.69 2.09 -0.17
C ALA A 52 10.03 2.19 -1.66
N ASP A 53 9.01 2.14 -2.53
CA ASP A 53 9.20 2.34 -3.98
C ASP A 53 9.77 3.74 -4.28
N ALA A 54 9.26 4.77 -3.61
CA ALA A 54 9.74 6.15 -3.76
C ALA A 54 11.22 6.30 -3.35
N VAL A 55 11.62 5.69 -2.24
CA VAL A 55 13.02 5.66 -1.79
C VAL A 55 13.91 4.89 -2.78
N ASN A 56 13.41 3.78 -3.33
CA ASN A 56 14.14 3.03 -4.35
C ASN A 56 14.37 3.87 -5.61
N ILE A 57 13.37 4.64 -6.06
CA ILE A 57 13.49 5.57 -7.19
C ILE A 57 14.52 6.66 -6.89
N LEU A 58 14.51 7.24 -5.69
CA LEU A 58 15.51 8.24 -5.28
C LEU A 58 16.93 7.66 -5.29
N ASN A 59 17.11 6.44 -4.79
CA ASN A 59 18.39 5.75 -4.82
C ASN A 59 18.86 5.45 -6.24
N ALA A 60 17.96 5.00 -7.13
CA ALA A 60 18.25 4.81 -8.54
C ALA A 60 18.64 6.13 -9.22
N ALA A 61 17.96 7.23 -8.89
CA ALA A 61 18.31 8.55 -9.40
C ALA A 61 19.67 9.03 -8.88
N ASN A 62 20.04 8.74 -7.63
CA ASN A 62 21.38 9.01 -7.10
C ASN A 62 22.46 8.32 -7.94
N MET A 63 22.24 7.07 -8.34
CA MET A 63 23.14 6.33 -9.23
C MET A 63 23.20 6.97 -10.61
N TYR A 64 22.05 7.26 -11.22
CA TYR A 64 21.98 7.92 -12.53
C TYR A 64 22.74 9.25 -12.58
N PHE A 65 22.56 10.12 -11.58
CA PHE A 65 23.25 11.41 -11.53
C PHE A 65 24.76 11.27 -11.26
N THR A 66 25.16 10.19 -10.59
CA THR A 66 26.58 9.87 -10.39
C THR A 66 27.23 9.41 -11.70
N ASP A 67 26.55 8.58 -12.48
CA ASP A 67 27.06 8.01 -13.73
C ASP A 67 27.09 9.04 -14.88
N GLU A 68 26.05 9.87 -15.03
CA GLU A 68 25.94 10.85 -16.11
C GLU A 68 26.68 12.17 -15.82
N GLY A 69 27.11 12.40 -14.57
CA GLY A 69 27.82 13.60 -14.13
C GLY A 69 26.97 14.87 -13.98
N ALA A 70 27.64 15.97 -13.61
CA ALA A 70 27.01 17.23 -13.17
C ALA A 70 26.15 17.98 -14.21
N GLY A 71 26.06 17.49 -15.45
CA GLY A 71 25.25 18.10 -16.51
C GLY A 71 23.76 17.76 -16.44
N LYS A 72 23.37 16.72 -15.69
CA LYS A 72 21.98 16.28 -15.54
C LYS A 72 21.40 16.77 -14.22
N THR A 73 20.38 17.62 -14.32
CA THR A 73 19.69 18.21 -13.17
C THR A 73 18.32 17.58 -12.91
N THR A 74 17.84 16.74 -13.82
CA THR A 74 16.55 16.06 -13.71
C THR A 74 16.64 14.64 -14.27
N ALA A 75 15.85 13.74 -13.70
CA ALA A 75 15.67 12.37 -14.17
C ALA A 75 14.17 12.04 -14.16
N ASP A 76 13.67 11.53 -15.28
CA ASP A 76 12.31 11.03 -15.43
C ASP A 76 12.31 9.50 -15.55
N LYS A 77 11.14 8.89 -15.81
CA LYS A 77 11.06 7.43 -15.98
C LYS A 77 11.93 6.90 -17.10
N GLU A 78 12.04 7.63 -18.21
CA GLU A 78 12.86 7.21 -19.35
C GLU A 78 14.34 7.24 -19.03
N ALA A 79 14.81 8.23 -18.28
CA ALA A 79 16.18 8.31 -17.79
C ALA A 79 16.51 7.20 -16.80
N LEU A 80 15.53 6.83 -15.95
CA LEU A 80 15.71 5.86 -14.87
C LEU A 80 15.42 4.40 -15.27
N LYS A 81 14.98 4.13 -16.50
CA LYS A 81 14.55 2.79 -16.93
C LYS A 81 15.62 1.70 -16.84
N THR A 82 16.90 2.07 -16.88
CA THR A 82 18.03 1.13 -16.73
C THR A 82 18.49 0.96 -15.29
N TYR A 83 17.94 1.76 -14.37
CA TYR A 83 18.27 1.77 -12.94
C TYR A 83 17.10 1.27 -12.07
N VAL A 84 15.88 1.31 -12.59
CA VAL A 84 14.65 0.86 -11.93
C VAL A 84 13.99 -0.24 -12.76
N ASP A 85 14.10 -1.48 -12.30
CA ASP A 85 13.47 -2.64 -12.95
C ASP A 85 11.98 -2.77 -12.61
N ASN A 86 11.57 -2.33 -11.42
CA ASN A 86 10.20 -2.42 -10.96
C ASN A 86 9.76 -1.09 -10.34
N TRP A 87 8.78 -0.46 -10.96
CA TRP A 87 8.22 0.82 -10.54
C TRP A 87 7.14 0.68 -9.45
N GLY A 88 6.72 -0.54 -9.14
CA GLY A 88 5.80 -0.83 -8.05
C GLY A 88 4.52 0.01 -8.12
N THR A 89 4.30 0.83 -7.11
CA THR A 89 3.15 1.75 -7.00
C THR A 89 3.18 2.92 -7.99
N PHE A 90 4.29 3.19 -8.67
CA PHE A 90 4.42 4.25 -9.68
C PHE A 90 4.11 3.72 -11.09
N LYS A 91 2.83 3.45 -11.36
CA LYS A 91 2.31 2.90 -12.63
C LYS A 91 2.78 3.66 -13.87
N ASP A 92 2.85 3.01 -15.03
CA ASP A 92 3.44 3.56 -16.26
C ASP A 92 2.90 4.93 -16.70
N ASP A 93 1.65 5.24 -16.38
CA ASP A 93 0.97 6.50 -16.72
C ASP A 93 1.26 7.66 -15.74
N THR A 94 1.90 7.41 -14.61
CA THR A 94 2.22 8.47 -13.64
C THR A 94 3.52 9.17 -14.00
N GLU A 95 3.50 10.50 -13.95
CA GLU A 95 4.71 11.31 -14.08
C GLU A 95 5.59 11.10 -12.84
N VAL A 96 6.86 10.76 -13.07
CA VAL A 96 7.89 10.72 -12.04
C VAL A 96 9.03 11.61 -12.49
N LYS A 97 9.43 12.51 -11.61
CA LYS A 97 10.53 13.44 -11.80
C LYS A 97 11.37 13.52 -10.54
N VAL A 98 12.67 13.27 -10.68
CA VAL A 98 13.65 13.52 -9.62
C VAL A 98 14.50 14.73 -10.01
N THR A 99 14.66 15.70 -9.11
CA THR A 99 15.61 16.80 -9.29
C THR A 99 16.92 16.50 -8.56
N ASN A 100 18.05 16.82 -9.22
CA ASN A 100 19.38 16.72 -8.65
C ASN A 100 19.63 17.95 -7.77
N GLU A 101 19.34 17.79 -6.49
CA GLU A 101 19.50 18.80 -5.44
C GLU A 101 20.22 18.15 -4.25
N SER A 102 20.69 18.94 -3.30
CA SER A 102 21.29 18.40 -2.07
C SER A 102 20.29 18.54 -0.92
N PRO A 103 19.51 17.49 -0.56
CA PRO A 103 19.41 16.16 -1.17
C PRO A 103 18.42 16.08 -2.35
N ASN A 104 18.49 14.98 -3.13
CA ASN A 104 17.65 14.76 -4.30
C ASN A 104 16.16 14.70 -3.93
N LYS A 105 15.32 15.24 -4.80
CA LYS A 105 13.89 15.43 -4.52
C LYS A 105 13.02 14.72 -5.54
N LEU A 106 12.07 13.93 -5.06
CA LEU A 106 11.10 13.21 -5.87
C LEU A 106 9.80 13.99 -5.99
N THR A 107 9.30 14.11 -7.22
CA THR A 107 7.96 14.56 -7.54
C THR A 107 7.25 13.50 -8.37
N GLY A 108 6.07 13.09 -7.94
CA GLY A 108 5.29 12.08 -8.67
C GLY A 108 4.15 11.53 -7.83
N THR A 109 3.40 10.60 -8.40
CA THR A 109 2.24 10.00 -7.73
C THR A 109 2.37 8.48 -7.72
N ALA A 110 2.28 7.92 -6.51
CA ALA A 110 2.13 6.48 -6.31
C ALA A 110 0.64 6.13 -6.19
N THR A 111 0.20 5.07 -6.86
CA THR A 111 -1.14 4.51 -6.75
C THR A 111 -1.09 3.25 -5.89
N LEU A 112 -1.83 3.28 -4.78
CA LEU A 112 -1.97 2.16 -3.86
C LEU A 112 -2.85 1.06 -4.46
N SER A 113 -2.77 -0.14 -3.91
CA SER A 113 -3.64 -1.26 -4.33
C SER A 113 -5.12 -1.06 -3.97
N SER A 114 -5.47 -0.10 -3.10
CA SER A 114 -6.85 0.36 -2.88
C SER A 114 -7.40 1.18 -4.05
N GLY A 115 -6.53 1.72 -4.91
CA GLY A 115 -6.87 2.70 -5.95
C GLY A 115 -6.64 4.15 -5.53
N GLU A 116 -6.40 4.41 -4.24
CA GLU A 116 -6.02 5.73 -3.72
C GLU A 116 -4.56 6.05 -4.05
N THR A 117 -4.16 7.29 -3.82
CA THR A 117 -2.84 7.78 -4.23
C THR A 117 -2.07 8.44 -3.09
N ILE A 118 -0.75 8.38 -3.15
CA ILE A 118 0.15 9.25 -2.37
C ILE A 118 0.89 10.13 -3.35
N THR A 119 0.86 11.44 -3.11
CA THR A 119 1.56 12.42 -3.95
C THR A 119 2.84 12.85 -3.29
N PHE A 120 3.94 12.83 -4.03
CA PHE A 120 5.24 13.34 -3.60
C PHE A 120 5.46 14.69 -4.30
N LYS A 121 5.72 15.75 -3.54
CA LYS A 121 6.02 17.09 -4.07
C LYS A 121 7.39 17.54 -3.60
N GLY A 122 8.40 17.25 -4.41
CA GLY A 122 9.79 17.57 -4.10
C GLY A 122 10.30 16.88 -2.82
N ALA A 123 9.79 15.70 -2.49
CA ALA A 123 10.09 15.00 -1.24
C ALA A 123 11.48 14.36 -1.26
N THR A 124 12.22 14.49 -0.17
CA THR A 124 13.51 13.83 0.06
C THR A 124 13.31 12.47 0.75
N ILE A 125 14.37 11.66 0.85
CA ILE A 125 14.31 10.39 1.60
C ILE A 125 13.92 10.61 3.07
N GLU A 126 14.39 11.69 3.68
CA GLU A 126 14.05 12.06 5.06
C GLU A 126 12.57 12.38 5.19
N ASP A 127 12.05 13.27 4.33
CA ASP A 127 10.62 13.62 4.34
C ASP A 127 9.73 12.38 4.15
N ILE A 128 10.13 11.44 3.29
CA ILE A 128 9.37 10.20 3.03
C ILE A 128 9.37 9.27 4.24
N ASN A 129 10.51 9.14 4.91
CA ASN A 129 10.66 8.25 6.06
C ASN A 129 9.96 8.78 7.32
N GLU A 130 9.99 10.10 7.52
CA GLU A 130 9.41 10.75 8.69
C GLU A 130 7.92 11.07 8.55
N ALA A 131 7.42 11.21 7.32
CA ALA A 131 6.02 11.52 7.08
C ALA A 131 5.10 10.48 7.73
N ASP A 132 4.12 10.92 8.51
CA ASP A 132 2.97 10.10 8.91
C ASP A 132 1.80 10.53 8.04
N VAL A 133 1.42 9.68 7.08
CA VAL A 133 0.46 10.01 6.02
C VAL A 133 -0.49 8.87 5.75
N GLU A 134 -1.72 9.21 5.40
CA GLU A 134 -2.79 8.31 5.03
C GLU A 134 -2.99 8.28 3.50
N PRO A 135 -3.68 7.27 2.95
CA PRO A 135 -4.09 7.29 1.55
C PRO A 135 -4.77 8.60 1.15
N GLY A 136 -4.35 9.18 0.02
CA GLY A 136 -4.83 10.48 -0.48
C GLY A 136 -3.92 11.66 -0.13
N ASP A 137 -3.01 11.49 0.83
CA ASP A 137 -2.16 12.57 1.30
C ASP A 137 -1.02 12.93 0.32
N THR A 138 -0.41 14.09 0.60
CA THR A 138 0.78 14.58 -0.09
C THR A 138 1.95 14.67 0.88
N ILE A 139 3.04 13.98 0.55
CA ILE A 139 4.35 14.18 1.17
C ILE A 139 5.04 15.32 0.43
N SER A 140 5.17 16.46 1.09
CA SER A 140 5.87 17.62 0.53
C SER A 140 7.27 17.69 1.10
N GLY A 141 8.25 17.97 0.25
CA GLY A 141 9.61 18.21 0.71
C GLY A 141 9.68 19.45 1.56
N SER A 142 10.50 19.39 2.61
CA SER A 142 10.87 20.56 3.39
C SER A 142 11.48 21.63 2.45
N GLN A 143 10.90 22.83 2.46
CA GLN A 143 11.49 23.99 1.77
C GLN A 143 12.85 24.30 2.41
N PRO A 144 13.85 24.72 1.64
CA PRO A 144 15.09 25.25 2.21
C PRO A 144 14.83 26.50 3.07
#